data_AF-A0A7C1SFT4-F1
#
_entry.id   AF-A0A7C1SFT4-F1
#
_cell.length_a   1.000
_cell.length_b   1.000
_cell.length_c   1.000
_cell.angle_alpha   90.00
_cell.angle_beta   90.00
_cell.angle_gamma   90.00
#
_symmetry.space_group_name_H-M   'P 1'
#
loop_
_entity.id
_entity.type
_entity.pdbx_description
1 polymer ?
#
loop_
_entity_poly.entity_id
_entity_poly.type
_entity_poly.pdbx_seq_one_letter_code
_entity_poly.pdbx_strand_id
1 'polypeptide(L)'
;MIQSRIVLHFPGFEPLDAEAHRQRYKRSAAQASAVWRAQFNVDNLTLDAQGAHFSVDAHAEGWAARSQIHVFDHNALISTMRAEPLWMQIAKGFKAGSDVVWQGGAWGYFRHAWRFGLFFLFPFLFLAAGIALAVNIAAIPSAIDLSSWWLLLSVPAGYLVFRHGVIPFSERYHVLHLLADWRLAVAVAENRQEVDAIIERAAGEAAAALEGPADEILVTSHSMGANFAISVIARLLEKS
;
A
#
# COMPACT_ATOMS: atom_id res chain seq x y z
N MET A 1 24.38 21.03 16.88
CA MET A 1 24.74 19.77 16.19
C MET A 1 23.66 18.78 16.57
N ILE A 2 23.09 18.04 15.62
CA ILE A 2 21.99 17.11 15.87
C ILE A 2 22.57 15.81 16.42
N GLN A 3 22.26 15.46 17.67
CA GLN A 3 22.71 14.23 18.33
C GLN A 3 21.58 13.20 18.45
N SER A 4 20.33 13.66 18.47
CA SER A 4 19.13 12.84 18.65
C SER A 4 18.06 13.19 17.61
N ARG A 5 17.46 12.18 17.00
CA ARG A 5 16.40 12.31 16.00
C ARG A 5 15.21 11.42 16.34
N ILE A 6 14.01 11.95 16.18
CA ILE A 6 12.80 11.13 16.04
C ILE A 6 12.40 11.13 14.57
N VAL A 7 12.24 9.93 14.00
CA VAL A 7 11.84 9.74 12.61
C VAL A 7 10.45 9.11 12.59
N LEU A 8 9.47 9.84 12.06
CA LEU A 8 8.14 9.32 11.79
C LEU A 8 8.11 8.83 10.34
N HIS A 9 8.09 7.51 10.13
CA HIS A 9 8.15 6.88 8.81
C HIS A 9 6.80 6.33 8.38
N PHE A 10 6.27 6.86 7.28
CA PHE A 10 5.00 6.47 6.67
C PHE A 10 5.27 5.73 5.34
N PRO A 11 5.41 4.40 5.35
CA PRO A 11 5.64 3.63 4.14
C PRO A 11 4.43 3.68 3.19
N GLY A 12 4.69 3.32 1.94
CA GLY A 12 3.64 3.23 0.92
C GLY A 12 2.68 2.07 1.14
N PHE A 13 1.86 1.79 0.12
CA PHE A 13 0.97 0.63 0.11
C PHE A 13 1.76 -0.63 -0.22
N GLU A 14 2.49 -1.13 0.77
CA GLU A 14 3.36 -2.28 0.66
C GLU A 14 2.94 -3.34 1.68
N PRO A 15 2.88 -4.64 1.31
CA PRO A 15 2.50 -5.70 2.23
C PRO A 15 3.69 -6.07 3.15
N LEU A 16 4.20 -5.08 3.88
CA LEU A 16 5.32 -5.20 4.80
C LEU A 16 4.91 -4.67 6.17
N ASP A 17 5.07 -5.51 7.18
CA ASP A 17 4.98 -5.06 8.57
C ASP A 17 6.23 -4.26 8.99
N ALA A 18 6.15 -3.65 10.17
CA ALA A 18 7.24 -2.88 10.76
C ALA A 18 8.57 -3.66 10.86
N GLU A 19 8.54 -4.97 11.14
CA GLU A 19 9.76 -5.77 11.19
C GLU A 19 10.38 -5.93 9.80
N ALA A 20 9.57 -6.19 8.77
CA ALA A 20 10.05 -6.25 7.40
C ALA A 20 10.60 -4.89 6.92
N HIS A 21 9.99 -3.77 7.35
CA HIS A 21 10.52 -2.44 7.14
C HIS A 21 11.87 -2.23 7.84
N ARG A 22 12.01 -2.64 9.10
CA ARG A 22 13.29 -2.60 9.84
C ARG A 22 14.37 -3.44 9.17
N GLN A 23 14.04 -4.65 8.73
CA GLN A 23 14.99 -5.51 8.01
C GLN A 23 15.41 -4.90 6.68
N ARG A 24 14.48 -4.26 5.96
CA ARG A 24 14.80 -3.49 4.75
C ARG A 24 15.73 -2.32 5.08
N TYR A 25 15.45 -1.56 6.14
CA TYR A 25 16.31 -0.47 6.60
C TYR A 25 17.71 -0.99 6.93
N LYS A 26 17.84 -2.08 7.71
CA LYS A 26 19.12 -2.69 8.07
C LYS A 26 19.97 -3.06 6.85
N ARG A 27 19.35 -3.65 5.82
CA ARG A 27 20.05 -3.96 4.56
C ARG A 27 20.53 -2.70 3.85
N SER A 28 19.68 -1.68 3.75
CA SER A 28 20.06 -0.39 3.13
C SER A 28 21.13 0.35 3.92
N ALA A 29 21.07 0.29 5.26
CA ALA A 29 22.06 0.88 6.16
C ALA A 29 23.44 0.22 5.97
N ALA A 30 23.49 -1.11 5.84
CA ALA A 30 24.74 -1.82 5.54
C ALA A 30 25.36 -1.40 4.20
N GLN A 31 24.54 -1.15 3.18
CA GLN A 31 24.99 -0.62 1.89
C GLN A 31 25.48 0.83 2.03
N ALA A 32 24.74 1.66 2.77
CA ALA A 32 25.08 3.04 3.05
C ALA A 32 26.42 3.16 3.81
N SER A 33 26.71 2.23 4.73
CA SER A 33 27.98 2.21 5.47
C SER A 33 29.20 2.20 4.55
N ALA A 34 29.14 1.43 3.47
CA ALA A 34 30.24 1.32 2.50
C ALA A 34 30.45 2.62 1.71
N VAL A 35 29.38 3.35 1.41
CA VAL A 35 29.42 4.58 0.62
C VAL A 35 29.83 5.79 1.48
N TRP A 36 29.20 5.94 2.64
CA TRP A 36 29.35 7.12 3.50
C TRP A 36 30.47 7.00 4.54
N ARG A 37 31.13 5.83 4.62
CA ARG A 37 32.15 5.52 5.64
C ARG A 37 31.63 5.77 7.06
N ALA A 38 30.37 5.44 7.28
CA ALA A 38 29.67 5.53 8.56
C ALA A 38 29.29 4.13 9.02
N GLN A 39 29.18 3.91 10.33
CA GLN A 39 28.64 2.70 10.93
C GLN A 39 27.20 2.97 11.36
N PHE A 40 26.29 2.07 10.99
CA PHE A 40 24.88 2.12 11.39
C PHE A 40 24.54 0.85 12.15
N ASN A 41 24.25 0.97 13.44
CA ASN A 41 23.79 -0.13 14.28
C ASN A 41 22.26 -0.05 14.38
N VAL A 42 21.57 -1.04 13.83
CA VAL A 42 20.09 -1.10 13.80
C VAL A 42 19.62 -2.11 14.83
N ASP A 43 18.96 -1.62 15.87
CA ASP A 43 18.44 -2.43 16.98
C ASP A 43 17.21 -3.25 16.58
N ASN A 44 16.73 -4.09 17.50
CA ASN A 44 15.51 -4.88 17.31
C ASN A 44 14.27 -3.98 17.32
N LEU A 45 13.19 -4.47 16.70
CA LEU A 45 11.89 -3.81 16.76
C LEU A 45 11.30 -3.95 18.17
N THR A 46 10.78 -2.85 18.68
CA THR A 46 9.98 -2.76 19.89
C THR A 46 8.54 -2.41 19.51
N LEU A 47 7.56 -3.02 20.19
CA LEU A 47 6.16 -2.65 20.09
C LEU A 47 5.68 -2.28 21.49
N ASP A 48 5.31 -1.01 21.69
CA ASP A 48 4.76 -0.50 22.95
C ASP A 48 3.72 0.61 22.69
N ALA A 49 3.48 1.48 23.68
CA ALA A 49 2.53 2.59 23.57
C ALA A 49 2.88 3.63 22.48
N GLN A 50 4.14 3.68 22.03
CA GLN A 50 4.60 4.54 20.93
C GLN A 50 4.49 3.85 19.55
N GLY A 51 3.83 2.69 19.50
CA GLY A 51 3.72 1.87 18.32
C GLY A 51 5.00 1.08 18.01
N ALA A 52 5.14 0.67 16.76
CA ALA A 52 6.27 -0.10 16.29
C ALA A 52 7.47 0.81 15.98
N HIS A 53 8.58 0.63 16.70
CA HIS A 53 9.75 1.49 16.53
C HIS A 53 11.06 0.75 16.79
N PHE A 54 12.17 1.30 16.31
CA PHE A 54 13.52 0.78 16.54
C PHE A 54 14.57 1.90 16.54
N SER A 55 15.63 1.70 17.31
CA SER A 55 16.75 2.64 17.37
C SER A 55 17.81 2.35 16.31
N VAL A 56 18.43 3.43 15.83
CA VAL A 56 19.60 3.38 14.95
C VAL A 56 20.68 4.31 15.49
N ASP A 57 21.79 3.72 15.91
CA ASP A 57 22.99 4.48 16.29
C ASP A 57 23.92 4.61 15.07
N ALA A 58 24.17 5.84 14.66
CA ALA A 58 25.01 6.17 13.52
C ALA A 58 26.29 6.88 13.98
N HIS A 59 27.45 6.40 13.51
CA HIS A 59 28.76 6.95 13.85
C HIS A 59 29.63 7.10 12.61
N ALA A 60 30.23 8.28 12.43
CA ALA A 60 31.27 8.50 11.42
C ALA A 60 32.32 9.48 11.94
N GLU A 61 33.34 9.77 11.13
CA GLU A 61 34.40 10.71 11.52
C GLU A 61 33.81 12.11 11.80
N GLY A 62 33.92 12.56 13.04
CA GLY A 62 33.49 13.88 13.48
C GLY A 62 32.01 14.02 13.85
N TRP A 63 31.18 12.96 13.75
CA TRP A 63 29.79 13.02 14.19
C TRP A 63 29.21 11.67 14.65
N ALA A 64 28.26 11.75 15.57
CA ALA A 64 27.46 10.62 16.04
C ALA A 64 26.01 11.09 16.22
N ALA A 65 25.05 10.26 15.84
CA ALA A 65 23.64 10.55 16.02
C ALA A 65 22.84 9.27 16.33
N ARG A 66 21.92 9.38 17.28
CA ARG A 66 20.93 8.34 17.58
C ARG A 66 19.59 8.72 16.98
N SER A 67 19.00 7.82 16.20
CA SER A 67 17.68 8.01 15.61
C SER A 67 16.70 6.98 16.16
N GLN A 68 15.55 7.42 16.66
CA GLN A 68 14.40 6.55 16.92
C GLN A 68 13.46 6.57 15.72
N ILE A 69 13.30 5.43 15.06
CA ILE A 69 12.46 5.31 13.86
C ILE A 69 11.15 4.65 14.24
N HIS A 70 10.05 5.39 14.13
CA HIS A 70 8.68 4.92 14.30
C HIS A 70 8.08 4.59 12.94
N VAL A 71 7.54 3.38 12.79
CA VAL A 71 7.02 2.88 11.51
C VAL A 71 5.50 2.81 11.57
N PHE A 72 4.84 3.62 10.75
CA PHE A 72 3.38 3.67 10.61
C PHE A 72 2.94 2.85 9.38
N ASP A 73 3.11 1.53 9.44
CA ASP A 73 2.78 0.65 8.32
C ASP A 73 1.27 0.41 8.11
N HIS A 74 0.92 -0.05 6.92
CA HIS A 74 -0.46 -0.33 6.50
C HIS A 74 -0.72 -1.83 6.32
N ASN A 75 0.16 -2.70 6.84
CA ASN A 75 0.14 -4.13 6.52
C ASN A 75 -1.13 -4.82 7.01
N ALA A 76 -1.62 -4.47 8.19
CA ALA A 76 -2.87 -5.03 8.73
C ALA A 76 -4.08 -4.72 7.84
N LEU A 77 -4.14 -3.49 7.32
CA LEU A 77 -5.19 -3.05 6.41
C LEU A 77 -5.10 -3.78 5.06
N ILE A 78 -3.90 -3.85 4.48
CA ILE A 78 -3.62 -4.58 3.24
C ILE A 78 -3.99 -6.05 3.39
N SER A 79 -3.59 -6.68 4.50
CA SER A 79 -3.87 -8.08 4.80
C SER A 79 -5.37 -8.34 4.92
N THR A 80 -6.11 -7.42 5.56
CA THR A 80 -7.58 -7.50 5.65
C THR A 80 -8.24 -7.41 4.28
N MET A 81 -7.81 -6.48 3.42
CA MET A 81 -8.32 -6.38 2.05
C MET A 81 -8.00 -7.62 1.21
N ARG A 82 -6.81 -8.21 1.40
CA ARG A 82 -6.36 -9.41 0.69
C ARG A 82 -7.00 -10.72 1.19
N ALA A 83 -7.47 -10.76 2.43
CA ALA A 83 -8.15 -11.93 3.00
C ALA A 83 -9.56 -12.13 2.43
N GLU A 84 -10.13 -11.12 1.76
CA GLU A 84 -11.45 -11.23 1.14
C GLU A 84 -11.47 -12.26 0.00
N PRO A 85 -12.61 -12.91 -0.27
CA PRO A 85 -12.75 -13.76 -1.45
C PRO A 85 -12.40 -13.02 -2.74
N LEU A 86 -11.76 -13.69 -3.70
CA LEU A 86 -11.30 -13.09 -4.95
C LEU A 86 -12.38 -12.26 -5.67
N TRP A 87 -13.60 -12.79 -5.77
CA TRP A 87 -14.70 -12.09 -6.43
C TRP A 87 -15.05 -10.77 -5.72
N MET A 88 -14.91 -10.71 -4.39
CA MET A 88 -15.15 -9.52 -3.59
C MET A 88 -14.04 -8.49 -3.80
N GLN A 89 -12.78 -8.94 -3.87
CA GLN A 89 -11.65 -8.06 -4.19
C GLN A 89 -11.84 -7.38 -5.55
N ILE A 90 -12.25 -8.16 -6.56
CA ILE A 90 -12.55 -7.66 -7.91
C ILE A 90 -13.73 -6.68 -7.85
N ALA A 91 -14.87 -7.09 -7.27
CA ALA A 91 -16.08 -6.28 -7.23
C ALA A 91 -15.86 -4.94 -6.50
N LYS A 92 -15.24 -4.95 -5.32
CA LYS A 92 -14.91 -3.74 -4.56
C LYS A 92 -13.87 -2.88 -5.28
N GLY A 93 -12.92 -3.50 -5.98
CA GLY A 93 -11.93 -2.78 -6.81
C GLY A 93 -12.61 -2.01 -7.95
N PHE A 94 -13.46 -2.68 -8.74
CA PHE A 94 -14.24 -2.02 -9.80
C PHE A 94 -15.19 -0.95 -9.25
N LYS A 95 -15.82 -1.18 -8.10
CA LYS A 95 -16.61 -0.15 -7.41
C LYS A 95 -15.75 1.08 -7.08
N ALA A 96 -14.59 0.91 -6.46
CA ALA A 96 -13.69 2.02 -6.14
C ALA A 96 -13.25 2.79 -7.39
N GLY A 97 -12.90 2.08 -8.47
CA GLY A 97 -12.61 2.74 -9.76
C GLY A 97 -13.79 3.54 -10.29
N SER A 98 -15.01 3.00 -10.16
CA SER A 98 -16.22 3.70 -10.58
C SER A 98 -16.53 4.92 -9.69
N ASP A 99 -16.34 4.83 -8.38
CA ASP A 99 -16.50 5.94 -7.44
C ASP A 99 -15.58 7.11 -7.83
N VAL A 100 -14.32 6.84 -8.20
CA VAL A 100 -13.37 7.86 -8.67
C VAL A 100 -13.81 8.54 -9.96
N VAL A 101 -14.38 7.78 -10.90
CA VAL A 101 -14.93 8.35 -12.14
C VAL A 101 -16.11 9.25 -11.82
N TRP A 102 -17.05 8.79 -10.99
CA TRP A 102 -18.24 9.56 -10.59
C TRP A 102 -17.92 10.82 -9.80
N GLN A 103 -16.92 10.77 -8.91
CA GLN A 103 -16.46 11.91 -8.11
C GLN A 103 -15.62 12.90 -8.93
N GLY A 104 -15.39 12.65 -10.22
CA GLY A 104 -14.62 13.53 -11.11
C GLY A 104 -13.10 13.41 -10.95
N GLY A 105 -12.62 12.52 -10.07
CA GLY A 105 -11.19 12.26 -9.86
C GLY A 105 -10.50 11.80 -11.14
N ALA A 106 -11.17 10.99 -11.96
CA ALA A 106 -10.65 10.57 -13.26
C ALA A 106 -10.41 11.76 -14.21
N TRP A 107 -11.32 12.74 -14.25
CA TRP A 107 -11.15 13.94 -15.08
C TRP A 107 -9.99 14.80 -14.60
N GLY A 108 -9.87 15.00 -13.28
CA GLY A 108 -8.72 15.68 -12.68
C GLY A 108 -7.40 14.98 -13.02
N TYR A 109 -7.37 13.66 -12.93
CA TYR A 109 -6.19 12.85 -13.21
C TYR A 109 -5.79 12.91 -14.68
N PHE A 110 -6.71 12.69 -15.62
CA PHE A 110 -6.41 12.76 -17.05
C PHE A 110 -6.05 14.19 -17.49
N ARG A 111 -6.58 15.22 -16.85
CA ARG A 111 -6.20 16.61 -17.14
C ARG A 111 -4.75 16.93 -16.75
N HIS A 112 -4.26 16.42 -15.63
CA HIS A 112 -2.97 16.82 -15.06
C HIS A 112 -1.87 15.75 -15.21
N ALA A 113 -2.25 14.49 -15.39
CA ALA A 113 -1.39 13.33 -15.29
C ALA A 113 -1.74 12.23 -16.34
N TRP A 114 -2.20 12.61 -17.54
CA TRP A 114 -2.66 11.67 -18.58
C TRP A 114 -1.66 10.53 -18.89
N ARG A 115 -0.35 10.80 -18.83
CA ARG A 115 0.73 9.82 -19.06
C ARG A 115 0.68 8.67 -18.06
N PHE A 116 0.18 8.93 -16.87
CA PHE A 116 -0.02 7.94 -15.82
C PHE A 116 -1.42 7.30 -15.90
N GLY A 117 -2.37 7.86 -16.64
CA GLY A 117 -3.73 7.35 -16.74
C GLY A 117 -3.82 5.89 -17.22
N LEU A 118 -2.94 5.47 -18.13
CA LEU A 118 -2.91 4.07 -18.58
C LEU A 118 -2.41 3.11 -17.48
N PHE A 119 -1.44 3.54 -16.67
CA PHE A 119 -1.00 2.76 -15.51
C PHE A 119 -2.12 2.58 -14.48
N PHE A 120 -2.91 3.64 -14.28
CA PHE A 120 -4.08 3.62 -13.39
C PHE A 120 -5.21 2.71 -13.93
N LEU A 121 -5.42 2.65 -15.25
CA LEU A 121 -6.43 1.80 -15.88
C LEU A 121 -6.00 0.34 -16.04
N PHE A 122 -4.70 0.05 -16.04
CA PHE A 122 -4.13 -1.28 -16.23
C PHE A 122 -4.83 -2.41 -15.43
N PRO A 123 -5.02 -2.32 -14.09
CA PRO A 123 -5.63 -3.42 -13.35
C PRO A 123 -7.07 -3.71 -13.79
N PHE A 124 -7.83 -2.68 -14.17
CA PHE A 124 -9.20 -2.83 -14.66
C PHE A 124 -9.23 -3.45 -16.06
N LEU A 125 -8.38 -2.95 -16.97
CA LEU A 125 -8.27 -3.47 -18.34
C LEU A 125 -7.79 -4.93 -18.35
N PHE A 126 -6.83 -5.26 -17.50
CA PHE A 126 -6.31 -6.62 -17.35
C PHE A 126 -7.43 -7.59 -16.93
N LEU A 127 -8.18 -7.25 -15.88
CA LEU A 127 -9.27 -8.10 -15.40
C LEU A 127 -10.44 -8.14 -16.38
N ALA A 128 -10.79 -7.01 -17.01
CA ALA A 128 -11.81 -6.97 -18.05
C ALA A 128 -11.46 -7.87 -19.23
N ALA A 129 -10.20 -7.86 -19.69
CA ALA A 129 -9.73 -8.75 -20.74
C ALA A 129 -9.77 -10.22 -20.31
N GLY A 130 -9.40 -10.52 -19.07
CA GLY A 130 -9.49 -11.87 -18.51
C GLY A 130 -10.94 -12.39 -18.40
N ILE A 131 -11.87 -11.53 -17.97
CA ILE A 131 -13.30 -11.85 -17.91
C ILE A 131 -13.84 -12.03 -19.33
N ALA A 132 -13.49 -11.14 -20.26
CA ALA A 132 -13.89 -11.25 -21.66
C ALA A 132 -13.38 -12.56 -22.28
N LEU A 133 -12.15 -12.97 -22.01
CA LEU A 133 -11.62 -14.27 -22.45
C LEU A 133 -12.45 -15.43 -21.89
N ALA A 134 -12.76 -15.41 -20.59
CA ALA A 134 -13.57 -16.45 -19.95
C ALA A 134 -14.99 -16.54 -20.54
N VAL A 135 -15.62 -15.39 -20.80
CA VAL A 135 -16.93 -15.29 -21.44
C VAL A 135 -16.88 -15.80 -22.88
N ASN A 136 -15.85 -15.44 -23.65
CA ASN A 136 -15.68 -15.93 -25.01
C ASN A 136 -15.53 -17.45 -25.04
N ILE A 137 -14.75 -18.05 -24.12
CA ILE A 137 -14.62 -19.51 -23.99
C ILE A 137 -15.99 -20.13 -23.68
N ALA A 138 -16.72 -19.57 -22.71
CA ALA A 138 -18.04 -20.04 -22.34
C ALA A 138 -19.04 -19.97 -23.52
N ALA A 139 -18.92 -18.95 -24.37
CA ALA A 139 -19.78 -18.71 -25.52
C ALA A 139 -19.42 -19.51 -26.78
N ILE A 140 -18.29 -20.23 -26.81
CA ILE A 140 -17.86 -21.04 -27.97
C ILE A 140 -18.99 -21.92 -28.50
N PRO A 141 -19.71 -22.73 -27.68
CA PRO A 141 -20.77 -23.58 -28.19
C PRO A 141 -21.85 -22.82 -28.96
N SER A 142 -22.27 -21.66 -28.46
CA SER A 142 -23.28 -20.83 -29.11
C SER A 142 -22.74 -20.12 -30.36
N ALA A 143 -21.46 -19.76 -30.39
CA ALA A 143 -20.86 -19.05 -31.50
C ALA A 143 -20.68 -19.92 -32.77
N ILE A 144 -20.65 -21.24 -32.62
CA ILE A 144 -20.51 -22.21 -33.72
C ILE A 144 -21.69 -23.19 -33.79
N ASP A 145 -22.87 -22.78 -33.30
CA ASP A 145 -24.14 -23.52 -33.35
C ASP A 145 -24.08 -24.96 -32.81
N LEU A 146 -23.25 -25.20 -31.80
CA LEU A 146 -23.22 -26.47 -31.06
C LEU A 146 -24.41 -26.58 -30.10
N SER A 147 -24.76 -27.83 -29.76
CA SER A 147 -25.77 -28.12 -28.76
C SER A 147 -25.47 -27.45 -27.41
N SER A 148 -26.50 -26.89 -26.77
CA SER A 148 -26.39 -26.25 -25.45
C SER A 148 -25.83 -27.16 -24.35
N TRP A 149 -25.83 -28.49 -24.53
CA TRP A 149 -25.16 -29.43 -23.62
C TRP A 149 -23.66 -29.14 -23.47
N TRP A 150 -23.02 -28.60 -24.50
CA TRP A 150 -21.60 -28.21 -24.45
C TRP A 150 -21.35 -27.03 -23.51
N LEU A 151 -22.36 -26.26 -23.11
CA LEU A 151 -22.23 -25.22 -22.09
C LEU A 151 -21.82 -25.79 -20.73
N LEU A 152 -22.18 -27.04 -20.44
CA LEU A 152 -21.75 -27.74 -19.22
C LEU A 152 -20.23 -27.94 -19.17
N LEU A 153 -19.55 -27.89 -20.32
CA LEU A 153 -18.10 -27.99 -20.41
C LEU A 153 -17.45 -26.63 -20.63
N SER A 154 -18.01 -25.78 -21.50
CA SER A 154 -17.41 -24.49 -21.84
C SER A 154 -17.46 -23.49 -20.69
N VAL A 155 -18.53 -23.47 -19.87
CA VAL A 155 -18.65 -22.56 -18.72
C VAL A 155 -17.61 -22.89 -17.64
N PRO A 156 -17.49 -24.15 -17.15
CA PRO A 156 -16.41 -24.50 -16.24
C PRO A 156 -15.02 -24.28 -16.86
N ALA A 157 -14.83 -24.56 -18.16
CA ALA A 157 -13.55 -24.30 -18.83
C ALA A 157 -13.19 -22.81 -18.79
N GLY A 158 -14.12 -21.91 -19.11
CA GLY A 158 -13.92 -20.46 -19.02
C GLY A 158 -13.56 -20.02 -17.60
N TYR A 159 -14.28 -20.54 -16.59
CA TYR A 159 -13.96 -20.30 -15.18
C TYR A 159 -12.55 -20.78 -14.81
N LEU A 160 -12.17 -22.00 -15.21
CA LEU A 160 -10.86 -22.56 -14.91
C LEU A 160 -9.73 -21.77 -15.59
N VAL A 161 -9.92 -21.34 -16.85
CA VAL A 161 -8.96 -20.47 -17.54
C VAL A 161 -8.81 -19.12 -16.85
N PHE A 162 -9.91 -18.52 -16.38
CA PHE A 162 -9.83 -17.31 -15.57
C PHE A 162 -9.08 -17.56 -14.26
N ARG A 163 -9.51 -18.55 -13.49
CA ARG A 163 -9.02 -18.82 -12.13
C ARG A 163 -7.57 -19.29 -12.08
N HIS A 164 -7.13 -20.09 -13.06
CA HIS A 164 -5.81 -20.72 -13.09
C HIS A 164 -4.89 -20.18 -14.19
N GLY A 165 -5.42 -19.45 -15.17
CA GLY A 165 -4.63 -18.73 -16.17
C GLY A 165 -4.48 -17.25 -15.83
N VAL A 166 -5.59 -16.52 -15.79
CA VAL A 166 -5.58 -15.04 -15.61
C VAL A 166 -5.12 -14.64 -14.22
N ILE A 167 -5.67 -15.24 -13.15
CA ILE A 167 -5.40 -14.82 -11.78
C ILE A 167 -3.92 -15.00 -11.36
N PRO A 168 -3.25 -16.14 -11.60
CA PRO A 168 -1.82 -16.26 -11.30
C PRO A 168 -0.97 -15.23 -12.06
N PHE A 169 -1.35 -14.91 -13.29
CA PHE A 169 -0.69 -13.86 -14.06
C PHE A 169 -0.95 -12.46 -13.48
N SER A 170 -2.15 -12.24 -12.92
CA SER A 170 -2.51 -11.00 -12.21
C SER A 170 -1.65 -10.77 -10.97
N GLU A 171 -1.25 -11.83 -10.26
CA GLU A 171 -0.36 -11.74 -9.09
C GLU A 171 1.03 -11.26 -9.48
N ARG A 172 1.57 -11.74 -10.61
CA ARG A 172 2.87 -11.31 -11.16
C ARG A 172 2.90 -9.82 -11.49
N TYR A 173 1.77 -9.27 -11.92
CA TYR A 173 1.63 -7.84 -12.22
C TYR A 173 0.99 -7.05 -11.07
N HIS A 174 0.85 -7.65 -9.89
CA HIS A 174 0.27 -7.03 -8.70
C HIS A 174 -1.12 -6.42 -8.91
N VAL A 175 -1.93 -6.95 -9.84
CA VAL A 175 -3.24 -6.38 -10.23
C VAL A 175 -4.20 -6.27 -9.06
N LEU A 176 -4.34 -7.33 -8.26
CA LEU A 176 -5.20 -7.31 -7.07
C LEU A 176 -4.70 -6.34 -6.00
N HIS A 177 -3.37 -6.16 -5.91
CA HIS A 177 -2.76 -5.17 -5.03
C HIS A 177 -3.11 -3.75 -5.48
N LEU A 178 -3.04 -3.48 -6.78
CA LEU A 178 -3.45 -2.18 -7.35
C LEU A 178 -4.94 -1.92 -7.14
N LEU A 179 -5.81 -2.94 -7.23
CA LEU A 179 -7.23 -2.75 -6.88
C LEU A 179 -7.44 -2.41 -5.40
N ALA A 180 -6.66 -3.01 -4.50
CA ALA A 180 -6.71 -2.68 -3.08
C ALA A 180 -6.20 -1.25 -2.80
N ASP A 181 -5.18 -0.81 -3.55
CA ASP A 181 -4.65 0.56 -3.51
C ASP A 181 -5.74 1.58 -3.86
N TRP A 182 -6.49 1.33 -4.95
CA TRP A 182 -7.65 2.14 -5.33
C TRP A 182 -8.72 2.23 -4.25
N ARG A 183 -9.02 1.09 -3.60
CA ARG A 183 -9.99 1.05 -2.51
C ARG A 183 -9.54 1.91 -1.33
N LEU A 184 -8.25 1.89 -1.01
CA LEU A 184 -7.72 2.74 0.05
C LEU A 184 -7.72 4.21 -0.35
N ALA A 185 -7.33 4.55 -1.58
CA ALA A 185 -7.36 5.92 -2.06
C ALA A 185 -8.76 6.55 -1.96
N VAL A 186 -9.81 5.81 -2.34
CA VAL A 186 -11.21 6.24 -2.16
C VAL A 186 -11.55 6.38 -0.68
N ALA A 187 -11.18 5.40 0.16
CA ALA A 187 -11.47 5.46 1.60
C ALA A 187 -10.80 6.65 2.30
N VAL A 188 -9.59 7.02 1.89
CA VAL A 188 -8.86 8.20 2.35
C VAL A 188 -9.55 9.48 1.86
N ALA A 189 -9.91 9.55 0.57
CA ALA A 189 -10.58 10.72 0.01
C ALA A 189 -11.97 10.99 0.62
N GLU A 190 -12.70 9.94 0.97
CA GLU A 190 -14.01 10.01 1.63
C GLU A 190 -13.92 10.17 3.15
N ASN A 191 -12.71 10.18 3.72
CA ASN A 191 -12.45 10.20 5.15
C ASN A 191 -13.29 9.15 5.92
N ARG A 192 -13.29 7.91 5.42
CA ARG A 192 -14.07 6.83 6.03
C ARG A 192 -13.64 6.58 7.47
N GLN A 193 -14.57 6.15 8.31
CA GLN A 193 -14.34 5.90 9.74
C GLN A 193 -13.16 4.95 10.00
N GLU A 194 -12.98 3.93 9.16
CA GLU A 194 -11.83 3.01 9.25
C GLU A 194 -10.47 3.71 9.05
N VAL A 195 -10.41 4.72 8.18
CA VAL A 195 -9.20 5.51 7.90
C VAL A 195 -8.98 6.54 9.00
N ASP A 196 -10.03 7.25 9.43
CA ASP A 196 -9.95 8.20 10.54
C ASP A 196 -9.48 7.51 11.83
N ALA A 197 -9.96 6.30 12.13
CA ALA A 197 -9.48 5.52 13.27
C ALA A 197 -7.98 5.14 13.17
N ILE A 198 -7.48 4.85 11.96
CA ILE A 198 -6.05 4.59 11.72
C ILE A 198 -5.24 5.86 11.95
N ILE A 199 -5.69 7.00 11.41
CA ILE A 199 -5.04 8.31 11.57
C ILE A 199 -5.02 8.69 13.05
N GLU A 200 -6.12 8.52 13.77
CA GLU A 200 -6.25 8.80 15.20
C GLU A 200 -5.25 8.01 16.04
N ARG A 201 -5.18 6.68 15.80
CA ARG A 201 -4.21 5.83 16.48
C ARG A 201 -2.76 6.24 16.16
N ALA A 202 -2.45 6.45 14.89
CA ALA A 202 -1.11 6.85 14.45
C ALA A 202 -0.71 8.23 15.02
N ALA A 203 -1.66 9.16 15.13
CA ALA A 203 -1.44 10.45 15.78
C ALA A 203 -1.18 10.28 17.29
N GLY A 204 -1.88 9.38 17.98
CA GLY A 204 -1.60 9.06 19.38
C GLY A 204 -0.20 8.47 19.58
N GLU A 205 0.18 7.49 18.75
CA GLU A 205 1.51 6.87 18.78
C GLU A 205 2.61 7.89 18.45
N ALA A 206 2.39 8.76 17.45
CA ALA A 206 3.31 9.83 17.11
C ALA A 206 3.43 10.88 18.22
N ALA A 207 2.34 11.26 18.88
CA ALA A 207 2.38 12.18 20.02
C ALA A 207 3.23 11.60 21.15
N ALA A 208 3.02 10.33 21.50
CA ALA A 208 3.80 9.63 22.52
C ALA A 208 5.29 9.53 22.13
N ALA A 209 5.60 9.31 20.85
CA ALA A 209 6.98 9.33 20.35
C ALA A 209 7.64 10.71 20.53
N LEU A 210 6.90 11.79 20.25
CA LEU A 210 7.38 13.17 20.31
C LEU A 210 7.61 13.70 21.74
N GLU A 211 7.13 13.01 22.78
CA GLU A 211 7.50 13.30 24.17
C GLU A 211 8.96 12.97 24.49
N GLY A 212 9.60 12.13 23.67
CA GLY A 212 11.01 11.78 23.81
C GLY A 212 11.96 12.94 23.47
N PRO A 213 13.18 12.96 24.03
CA PRO A 213 14.18 13.99 23.71
C PRO A 213 14.66 13.85 22.25
N ALA A 214 14.55 14.94 21.48
CA ALA A 214 15.08 15.01 20.11
C ALA A 214 15.54 16.42 19.75
N ASP A 215 16.67 16.51 19.06
CA ASP A 215 17.16 17.76 18.46
C ASP A 215 16.47 18.04 17.11
N GLU A 216 15.97 16.99 16.46
CA GLU A 216 15.34 17.06 15.15
C GLU A 216 14.21 16.01 15.03
N ILE A 217 13.09 16.43 14.43
CA ILE A 217 11.99 15.55 14.04
C ILE A 217 12.00 15.45 12.52
N LEU A 218 12.10 14.22 12.01
CA LEU A 218 12.09 13.93 10.59
C LEU A 218 10.83 13.16 10.21
N VAL A 219 10.02 13.72 9.32
CA VAL A 219 8.88 13.02 8.73
C VAL A 219 9.29 12.49 7.37
N THR A 220 9.21 11.17 7.18
CA THR A 220 9.52 10.53 5.90
C THR A 220 8.29 9.78 5.41
N SER A 221 8.02 9.85 4.10
CA SER A 221 6.90 9.14 3.51
C SER A 221 7.23 8.63 2.12
N HIS A 222 6.53 7.56 1.71
CA HIS A 222 6.64 6.99 0.37
C HIS A 222 5.26 6.80 -0.25
N SER A 223 5.06 7.27 -1.49
CA SER A 223 3.83 7.06 -2.27
C SER A 223 2.56 7.42 -1.45
N MET A 224 1.57 6.51 -1.37
CA MET A 224 0.34 6.73 -0.59
C MET A 224 0.59 6.99 0.91
N GLY A 225 1.73 6.59 1.46
CA GLY A 225 2.11 6.94 2.84
C GLY A 225 2.19 8.45 3.07
N ALA A 226 2.39 9.25 2.02
CA ALA A 226 2.36 10.71 2.12
C ALA A 226 0.98 11.25 2.53
N ASN A 227 -0.11 10.63 2.06
CA ASN A 227 -1.47 11.02 2.45
C ASN A 227 -1.68 10.80 3.96
N PHE A 228 -1.25 9.64 4.47
CA PHE A 228 -1.32 9.34 5.89
C PHE A 228 -0.40 10.24 6.72
N ALA A 229 0.83 10.50 6.26
CA ALA A 229 1.75 11.42 6.92
C ALA A 229 1.10 12.80 7.10
N ILE A 230 0.54 13.38 6.02
CA ILE A 230 -0.12 14.68 6.08
C ILE A 230 -1.30 14.65 7.06
N SER A 231 -2.18 13.65 6.97
CA SER A 231 -3.34 13.54 7.85
C SER A 231 -2.98 13.35 9.32
N VAL A 232 -1.96 12.54 9.62
CA VAL A 232 -1.49 12.30 10.99
C VAL A 232 -0.84 13.55 11.57
N ILE A 233 0.03 14.22 10.82
CA ILE A 233 0.65 15.47 11.27
C ILE A 233 -0.42 16.57 11.45
N ALA A 234 -1.39 16.68 10.54
CA ALA A 234 -2.50 17.62 10.71
C ALA A 234 -3.29 17.34 11.99
N ARG A 235 -3.62 16.06 12.26
CA ARG A 235 -4.35 15.68 13.48
C ARG A 235 -3.54 15.91 14.76
N LEU A 236 -2.21 15.78 14.72
CA LEU A 236 -1.34 16.16 15.83
C LEU A 236 -1.42 17.66 16.13
N LEU A 237 -1.36 18.50 15.08
CA LEU A 237 -1.43 19.96 15.22
C LEU A 237 -2.81 20.43 15.71
N GLU A 238 -3.89 19.76 15.34
CA GLU A 238 -5.24 20.05 15.84
C GLU A 238 -5.42 19.76 17.34
N LYS A 239 -4.63 18.83 17.89
CA LYS A 239 -4.68 18.42 19.31
C LYS A 239 -3.66 19.13 20.20
N SER A 240 -2.77 19.92 19.61
CA SER A 240 -1.68 20.62 20.30
C SER A 240 -2.12 21.94 20.94
#